data_AF-A0A7C6UL46-F1
#
_entry.id   AF-A0A7C6UL46-F1
#
_cell.length_a   1.000
_cell.length_b   1.000
_cell.length_c   1.000
_cell.angle_alpha   90.00
_cell.angle_beta   90.00
_cell.angle_gamma   90.00
#
_symmetry.space_group_name_H-M   'P 1'
#
loop_
_entity.id
_entity.type
_entity.pdbx_description
1 polymer ?
#
loop_
_entity_poly.entity_id
_entity_poly.type
_entity_poly.pdbx_seq_one_letter_code
_entity_poly.pdbx_strand_id
1 'polypeptide(L)'
;MKNINYFAANRAEQLNQTTDEIKINKILTQLGIMGETGTSDIIEMINLILERNRENGGNLEPYRLSDIYKMLSEKYERKYGKSSNVGAIEQRIRRTVYKALQNIASLGIEDYSNEIFQKYSTSLFDFEEVRKQMNQIKGSSMYGGKINVKKFVEGIIAWLKSDELEI
;
A
#
# COMPACT_ATOMS: atom_id res chain seq x y z
N MET A 1 28.46 28.60 -9.91
CA MET A 1 28.40 27.15 -10.24
C MET A 1 27.49 26.31 -9.33
N LYS A 2 26.95 26.79 -8.19
CA LYS A 2 26.07 25.99 -7.30
C LYS A 2 24.60 25.82 -7.74
N ASN A 3 24.12 26.57 -8.74
CA ASN A 3 22.69 26.56 -9.12
C ASN A 3 22.25 25.38 -9.99
N ILE A 4 23.10 24.85 -10.87
CA ILE A 4 22.69 23.81 -11.85
C ILE A 4 22.38 22.46 -11.16
N ASN A 5 23.15 22.11 -10.13
CA ASN A 5 22.94 20.85 -9.38
C ASN A 5 21.64 20.86 -8.55
N TYR A 6 21.21 22.02 -8.04
CA TYR A 6 19.98 22.11 -7.24
C TYR A 6 18.71 21.92 -8.10
N PHE A 7 18.69 22.50 -9.31
CA PHE A 7 17.56 22.30 -10.23
C PHE A 7 17.48 20.88 -10.78
N ALA A 8 18.62 20.24 -11.04
CA ALA A 8 18.66 18.84 -11.49
C ALA A 8 18.18 17.86 -10.40
N ALA A 9 18.60 18.06 -9.15
CA ALA A 9 18.17 17.24 -8.00
C ALA A 9 16.66 17.36 -7.75
N ASN A 10 16.12 18.59 -7.70
CA ASN A 10 14.68 18.81 -7.55
C ASN A 10 13.86 18.17 -8.68
N ARG A 11 14.34 18.26 -9.92
CA ARG A 11 13.66 17.65 -11.08
C ARG A 11 13.65 16.12 -11.00
N ALA A 12 14.76 15.52 -10.57
CA ALA A 12 14.85 14.07 -10.39
C ALA A 12 13.92 13.57 -9.26
N GLU A 13 13.85 14.29 -8.14
CA GLU A 13 12.93 13.97 -7.04
C GLU A 13 11.46 14.05 -7.47
N GLN A 14 11.10 15.09 -8.23
CA GLN A 14 9.73 15.27 -8.74
C GLN A 14 9.32 14.16 -9.73
N LEU A 15 10.24 13.75 -10.61
CA LEU A 15 10.03 12.65 -11.54
C LEU A 15 9.87 11.30 -10.82
N ASN A 16 10.67 11.05 -9.78
CA ASN A 16 10.55 9.83 -8.97
C ASN A 16 9.22 9.78 -8.21
N GLN A 17 8.79 10.87 -7.57
CA GLN A 17 7.49 10.92 -6.88
C GLN A 17 6.32 10.67 -7.84
N THR A 18 6.36 11.27 -9.03
CA THR A 18 5.33 11.07 -10.06
C THR A 18 5.29 9.61 -10.53
N THR A 19 6.45 8.97 -10.62
CA THR A 19 6.58 7.56 -11.03
C THR A 19 6.04 6.61 -9.95
N ASP A 20 6.37 6.86 -8.68
CA ASP A 20 5.86 6.10 -7.54
C ASP A 20 4.33 6.16 -7.47
N GLU A 21 3.73 7.35 -7.64
CA GLU A 21 2.29 7.53 -7.59
C GLU A 21 1.57 6.75 -8.70
N ILE A 22 2.10 6.78 -9.93
CA ILE A 22 1.56 6.00 -11.06
C ILE A 22 1.61 4.50 -10.77
N LYS A 23 2.75 4.01 -10.24
CA LYS A 23 2.93 2.60 -9.89
C LYS A 23 1.98 2.17 -8.76
N ILE A 24 1.85 2.97 -7.70
CA ILE A 24 0.92 2.72 -6.59
C ILE A 24 -0.51 2.61 -7.14
N ASN A 25 -0.95 3.60 -7.91
CA ASN A 25 -2.30 3.61 -8.49
C ASN A 25 -2.56 2.40 -9.39
N LYS A 26 -1.57 1.97 -10.17
CA LYS A 26 -1.66 0.74 -10.98
C LYS A 26 -1.89 -0.49 -10.10
N ILE A 27 -1.11 -0.66 -9.04
CA ILE A 27 -1.25 -1.80 -8.11
C ILE A 27 -2.64 -1.78 -7.45
N LEU A 28 -3.08 -0.63 -6.92
CA LEU A 28 -4.38 -0.50 -6.27
C LEU A 28 -5.55 -0.71 -7.23
N THR A 29 -5.38 -0.36 -8.52
CA THR A 29 -6.35 -0.67 -9.59
C THR A 29 -6.42 -2.17 -9.85
N GLN A 30 -5.28 -2.84 -9.98
CA GLN A 30 -5.22 -4.30 -10.17
C GLN A 30 -5.82 -5.07 -8.99
N LEU A 31 -5.70 -4.54 -7.78
CA LEU A 31 -6.35 -5.08 -6.58
C LEU A 31 -7.85 -4.76 -6.49
N GLY A 32 -8.38 -3.91 -7.38
CA GLY A 32 -9.80 -3.55 -7.43
C GLY A 32 -10.27 -2.69 -6.26
N ILE A 33 -9.40 -1.81 -5.73
CA ILE A 33 -9.71 -0.98 -4.55
C ILE A 33 -9.66 0.53 -4.81
N MET A 34 -9.44 1.01 -6.04
CA MET A 34 -9.34 2.45 -6.33
C MET A 34 -10.55 3.29 -5.91
N GLY A 35 -11.76 2.70 -5.86
CA GLY A 35 -12.99 3.38 -5.45
C GLY A 35 -13.29 3.35 -3.94
N GLU A 36 -12.44 2.70 -3.14
CA GLU A 36 -12.69 2.53 -1.71
C GLU A 36 -12.31 3.77 -0.89
N THR A 37 -13.08 4.05 0.17
CA THR A 37 -12.90 5.25 1.00
C THR A 37 -11.55 5.33 1.74
N GLY A 38 -10.84 4.22 1.91
CA GLY A 38 -9.51 4.18 2.53
C GLY A 38 -8.35 4.19 1.55
N THR A 39 -8.60 4.29 0.24
CA THR A 39 -7.55 4.25 -0.78
C THR A 39 -6.63 5.46 -0.70
N SER A 40 -7.19 6.65 -0.51
CA SER A 40 -6.39 7.85 -0.29
C SER A 40 -5.52 7.75 0.98
N ASP A 41 -6.07 7.18 2.06
CA ASP A 41 -5.32 6.94 3.30
C ASP A 41 -4.15 5.96 3.08
N ILE A 42 -4.33 4.91 2.26
CA ILE A 42 -3.27 3.96 1.90
C ILE A 42 -2.17 4.64 1.07
N ILE A 43 -2.54 5.46 0.09
CA ILE A 43 -1.58 6.19 -0.75
C ILE A 43 -0.76 7.15 0.12
N GLU A 44 -1.43 7.94 0.96
CA GLU A 44 -0.77 8.87 1.87
C GLU A 44 0.12 8.15 2.90
N MET A 45 -0.31 6.98 3.36
CA MET A 45 0.49 6.10 4.23
C MET A 45 1.79 5.65 3.55
N ILE A 46 1.71 5.17 2.30
CA ILE A 46 2.87 4.73 1.53
C ILE A 46 3.82 5.90 1.29
N ASN A 47 3.30 7.05 0.86
CA ASN A 47 4.10 8.25 0.61
C ASN A 47 4.86 8.71 1.86
N LEU A 48 4.19 8.73 3.02
CA LEU A 48 4.82 9.09 4.29
C LEU A 48 5.98 8.14 4.65
N ILE A 49 5.82 6.83 4.39
CA ILE A 49 6.89 5.85 4.65
C ILE A 49 8.06 6.05 3.65
N LEU A 50 7.77 6.29 2.38
CA LEU A 50 8.79 6.53 1.36
C LEU A 50 9.58 7.82 1.63
N GLU A 51 8.92 8.89 2.06
CA GLU A 51 9.56 10.15 2.50
C GLU A 51 10.58 9.87 3.62
N ARG A 52 10.17 9.14 4.66
CA ARG A 52 11.06 8.76 5.77
C ARG A 52 12.23 7.87 5.34
N ASN A 53 12.02 6.99 4.37
CA ASN A 53 13.11 6.15 3.86
C ASN A 53 14.14 6.96 3.09
N ARG A 54 13.71 7.97 2.32
CA ARG A 54 14.62 8.87 1.59
C ARG A 54 15.50 9.68 2.53
N GLU A 55 14.94 10.17 3.63
CA GLU A 55 15.70 10.89 4.68
C GLU A 55 16.78 10.00 5.33
N ASN A 56 16.61 8.67 5.31
CA ASN A 56 17.51 7.68 5.92
C ASN A 56 18.34 6.90 4.88
N GLY A 57 18.64 7.49 3.73
CA GLY A 57 19.53 6.87 2.73
C GLY A 57 18.91 5.73 1.93
N GLY A 58 17.57 5.68 1.83
CA GLY A 58 16.83 4.76 0.95
C GLY A 58 16.41 3.43 1.60
N ASN A 59 16.82 3.18 2.83
CA ASN A 59 16.47 1.96 3.57
C ASN A 59 15.11 2.08 4.26
N LEU A 60 14.39 0.94 4.35
CA LEU A 60 13.13 0.87 5.07
C LEU A 60 13.43 0.74 6.57
N GLU A 61 13.38 1.86 7.29
CA GLU A 61 13.60 1.87 8.74
C GLU A 61 12.44 1.17 9.48
N PRO A 62 12.70 0.49 10.61
CA PRO A 62 11.64 -0.06 11.44
C PRO A 62 10.63 1.01 11.88
N TYR A 63 9.34 0.72 11.76
CA TYR A 63 8.27 1.60 12.23
C TYR A 63 7.10 0.81 12.82
N ARG A 64 6.33 1.48 13.68
CA ARG A 64 5.04 0.98 14.18
C ARG A 64 3.91 1.61 13.37
N LEU A 65 2.92 0.80 12.98
CA LEU A 65 1.74 1.30 12.27
C LEU A 65 1.00 2.37 13.07
N SER A 66 0.96 2.25 14.41
CA SER A 66 0.35 3.24 15.31
C SER A 66 0.93 4.64 15.12
N ASP A 67 2.23 4.73 14.86
CA ASP A 67 2.93 6.01 14.72
C ASP A 67 2.61 6.61 13.34
N ILE A 68 2.57 5.77 12.31
CA ILE A 68 2.14 6.18 10.96
C ILE A 68 0.70 6.71 10.96
N TYR A 69 -0.24 6.05 11.66
CA TYR A 69 -1.62 6.53 11.73
C TYR A 69 -1.75 7.88 12.46
N LYS A 70 -0.95 8.10 13.52
CA LYS A 70 -0.89 9.41 14.20
C LYS A 70 -0.34 10.49 13.27
N MET A 71 0.75 10.21 12.56
CA MET A 71 1.34 11.15 11.61
C MET A 71 0.38 11.50 10.46
N LEU A 72 -0.42 10.54 9.98
CA LEU A 72 -1.49 10.82 9.00
C LEU A 72 -2.55 11.75 9.58
N SER A 73 -3.01 11.50 10.81
CA SER A 73 -3.94 12.40 11.50
C SER A 73 -3.39 13.82 11.60
N GLU A 74 -2.14 13.98 12.03
CA GLU A 74 -1.46 15.28 12.14
C GLU A 74 -1.27 15.95 10.77
N LYS A 75 -0.98 15.17 9.72
CA LYS A 75 -0.89 15.67 8.34
C LYS A 75 -2.24 16.22 7.86
N TYR A 76 -3.33 15.49 8.12
CA TYR A 76 -4.68 15.92 7.75
C TYR A 76 -5.16 17.11 8.56
N GLU A 77 -4.81 17.18 9.84
CA GLU A 77 -5.12 18.34 10.68
C GLU A 77 -4.43 19.60 10.16
N ARG A 78 -3.14 19.51 9.81
CA ARG A 78 -2.40 20.63 9.20
C ARG A 78 -2.95 21.03 7.83
N LYS A 79 -3.37 20.06 7.00
CA LYS A 79 -3.83 20.32 5.62
C LYS A 79 -5.27 20.83 5.55
N TYR A 80 -6.15 20.33 6.41
CA TYR A 80 -7.60 20.58 6.32
C TYR A 80 -8.16 21.32 7.54
N GLY A 81 -7.33 21.64 8.54
CA GLY A 81 -7.75 22.32 9.77
C GLY A 81 -8.67 21.48 10.66
N LYS A 82 -8.75 20.16 10.44
CA LYS A 82 -9.64 19.25 11.16
C LYS A 82 -8.91 17.99 11.59
N SER A 83 -8.89 17.74 12.89
CA SER A 83 -8.31 16.50 13.45
C SER A 83 -9.15 15.29 13.00
N SER A 84 -8.52 14.37 12.28
CA SER A 84 -9.13 13.12 11.87
C SER A 84 -8.86 12.05 12.92
N ASN A 85 -9.89 11.41 13.47
CA ASN A 85 -9.68 10.38 14.49
C ASN A 85 -8.77 9.26 13.96
N VAL A 86 -7.64 9.02 14.65
CA VAL A 86 -6.62 8.01 14.29
C VAL A 86 -7.24 6.63 14.10
N GLY A 87 -8.15 6.23 14.99
CA GLY A 87 -8.87 4.96 14.89
C GLY A 87 -9.75 4.89 13.63
N ALA A 88 -10.35 6.00 13.21
CA ALA A 88 -11.13 6.05 11.97
C ALA A 88 -10.24 5.88 10.72
N ILE A 89 -9.05 6.49 10.70
CA ILE A 89 -8.05 6.29 9.63
C ILE A 89 -7.64 4.83 9.57
N GLU A 90 -7.26 4.26 10.73
CA GLU A 90 -6.87 2.85 10.82
C GLU A 90 -7.99 1.91 10.31
N GLN A 91 -9.24 2.14 10.69
CA GLN A 91 -10.36 1.30 10.26
C GLN A 91 -10.67 1.45 8.76
N ARG A 92 -10.54 2.64 8.17
CA ARG A 92 -10.68 2.82 6.72
C ARG A 92 -9.60 2.05 5.95
N ILE A 93 -8.35 2.16 6.39
CA ILE A 93 -7.23 1.39 5.81
C ILE A 93 -7.49 -0.12 5.95
N ARG A 94 -7.81 -0.61 7.15
CA ARG A 94 -8.06 -2.04 7.40
C ARG A 94 -9.18 -2.58 6.52
N ARG A 95 -10.31 -1.88 6.42
CA ARG A 95 -11.43 -2.31 5.56
C ARG A 95 -11.03 -2.38 4.09
N THR A 96 -10.27 -1.40 3.61
CA THR A 96 -9.81 -1.35 2.22
C THR A 96 -8.80 -2.47 1.92
N VAL A 97 -7.85 -2.75 2.82
CA VAL A 97 -6.91 -3.87 2.69
C VAL A 97 -7.64 -5.22 2.74
N TYR A 98 -8.67 -5.35 3.58
CA TYR A 98 -9.50 -6.56 3.61
C TYR A 98 -10.26 -6.75 2.30
N LYS A 99 -10.78 -5.68 1.69
CA LYS A 99 -11.41 -5.74 0.37
C LYS A 99 -10.43 -6.23 -0.71
N ALA A 100 -9.19 -5.76 -0.69
CA ALA A 100 -8.15 -6.28 -1.59
C ALA A 100 -7.88 -7.78 -1.37
N LEU A 101 -7.83 -8.26 -0.12
CA LEU A 101 -7.72 -9.70 0.18
C LEU A 101 -8.89 -10.50 -0.40
N GLN A 102 -10.12 -10.00 -0.26
CA GLN A 102 -11.31 -10.65 -0.82
C GLN A 102 -11.24 -10.71 -2.35
N ASN A 103 -10.86 -9.62 -3.01
CA ASN A 103 -10.73 -9.57 -4.46
C ASN A 103 -9.66 -10.56 -4.96
N ILE A 104 -8.49 -10.62 -4.31
CA ILE A 104 -7.43 -11.58 -4.66
C ILE A 104 -7.89 -13.03 -4.44
N ALA A 105 -8.57 -13.31 -3.34
CA ALA A 105 -9.13 -14.64 -3.09
C ALA A 105 -10.16 -15.04 -4.17
N SER A 106 -11.04 -14.12 -4.58
CA SER A 106 -12.00 -14.37 -5.67
C SER A 106 -11.29 -14.66 -7.00
N LEU A 107 -10.27 -13.87 -7.37
CA LEU A 107 -9.46 -14.13 -8.58
C LEU A 107 -8.84 -15.53 -8.55
N GLY A 108 -8.26 -15.93 -7.41
CA GLY A 108 -7.69 -17.28 -7.28
C GLY A 108 -8.73 -18.41 -7.27
N ILE A 109 -9.98 -18.16 -6.87
CA ILE A 109 -11.05 -19.15 -6.98
C ILE A 109 -11.44 -19.34 -8.44
N GLU A 110 -11.55 -18.24 -9.19
CA GLU A 110 -11.94 -18.23 -10.59
C GLU A 110 -10.84 -18.80 -11.49
N ASP A 111 -9.59 -18.36 -11.28
CA ASP A 111 -8.43 -18.79 -12.05
C ASP A 111 -7.13 -18.68 -11.23
N TYR A 112 -6.58 -19.83 -10.81
CA TYR A 112 -5.30 -19.89 -10.11
C TYR A 112 -4.11 -19.45 -10.98
N SER A 113 -4.25 -19.46 -12.31
CA SER A 113 -3.21 -18.99 -13.24
C SER A 113 -3.28 -17.47 -13.50
N ASN A 114 -4.27 -16.78 -12.94
CA ASN A 114 -4.41 -15.33 -13.08
C ASN A 114 -3.15 -14.60 -12.59
N GLU A 115 -2.61 -13.74 -13.45
CA GLU A 115 -1.34 -13.04 -13.18
C GLU A 115 -1.40 -12.16 -11.93
N ILE A 116 -2.53 -11.47 -11.68
CA ILE A 116 -2.71 -10.60 -10.52
C ILE A 116 -2.73 -11.43 -9.23
N PHE A 117 -3.41 -12.59 -9.25
CA PHE A 117 -3.41 -13.51 -8.13
C PHE A 117 -2.00 -14.06 -7.83
N GLN A 118 -1.30 -14.56 -8.84
CA GLN A 118 0.07 -15.09 -8.70
C GLN A 118 1.01 -14.01 -8.15
N LYS A 119 0.89 -12.79 -8.68
CA LYS A 119 1.74 -11.65 -8.30
C LYS A 119 1.56 -11.25 -6.84
N TYR A 120 0.32 -11.13 -6.36
CA TYR A 120 0.05 -10.46 -5.08
C TYR A 120 -0.35 -11.37 -3.93
N SER A 121 -0.74 -12.62 -4.18
CA SER A 121 -1.19 -13.55 -3.14
C SER A 121 -0.12 -13.87 -2.08
N THR A 122 1.17 -13.79 -2.44
CA THR A 122 2.30 -14.01 -1.54
C THR A 122 3.06 -12.73 -1.22
N SER A 123 3.13 -11.79 -2.18
CA SER A 123 3.93 -10.57 -2.02
C SER A 123 3.25 -9.54 -1.12
N LEU A 124 1.92 -9.41 -1.20
CA LEU A 124 1.16 -8.44 -0.41
C LEU A 124 0.42 -9.10 0.76
N PHE A 125 0.15 -10.39 0.66
CA PHE A 125 -0.62 -11.15 1.65
C PHE A 125 0.12 -12.41 2.10
N ASP A 126 -0.31 -12.96 3.23
CA ASP A 126 0.04 -14.34 3.56
C ASP A 126 -0.83 -15.28 2.73
N PHE A 127 -0.19 -16.18 1.97
CA PHE A 127 -0.91 -17.10 1.10
C PHE A 127 -1.85 -18.04 1.88
N GLU A 128 -1.51 -18.38 3.13
CA GLU A 128 -2.40 -19.16 3.98
C GLU A 128 -3.68 -18.37 4.30
N GLU A 129 -3.56 -17.08 4.60
CA GLU A 129 -4.71 -16.21 4.85
C GLU A 129 -5.54 -15.98 3.56
N VAL A 130 -4.89 -15.90 2.40
CA VAL A 130 -5.60 -15.90 1.10
C VAL A 130 -6.41 -17.19 0.94
N ARG A 131 -5.81 -18.37 1.17
CA ARG A 131 -6.55 -19.65 1.08
C ARG A 131 -7.70 -19.75 2.09
N LYS A 132 -7.52 -19.26 3.32
CA LYS A 132 -8.62 -19.17 4.30
C LYS A 132 -9.75 -18.28 3.78
N GLN A 133 -9.43 -17.14 3.19
CA GLN A 133 -10.43 -16.26 2.57
C GLN A 133 -11.14 -16.94 1.40
N MET A 134 -10.41 -17.69 0.57
CA MET A 134 -11.00 -18.47 -0.53
C MET A 134 -11.98 -19.53 -0.02
N ASN A 135 -11.62 -20.25 1.04
CA ASN A 135 -12.49 -21.25 1.65
C ASN A 135 -13.76 -20.62 2.26
N GLN A 136 -13.64 -19.44 2.88
CA GLN A 136 -14.80 -18.70 3.36
C GLN A 136 -15.74 -18.30 2.21
N ILE A 137 -15.21 -17.77 1.10
CA ILE A 137 -16.01 -17.36 -0.07
C ILE A 137 -16.74 -18.56 -0.69
N LYS A 138 -16.06 -19.72 -0.76
CA LYS A 138 -16.67 -20.99 -1.24
C LYS A 138 -17.66 -21.62 -0.26
N GLY A 139 -17.80 -21.08 0.96
CA GLY A 139 -18.67 -21.63 2.00
C GLY A 139 -18.12 -22.87 2.74
N SER A 140 -16.85 -23.24 2.52
CA SER A 140 -16.21 -24.38 3.21
C SER A 140 -15.60 -24.02 4.57
N SER A 141 -15.64 -22.74 4.96
CA SER A 141 -15.24 -22.24 6.28
C SER A 141 -16.15 -21.11 6.71
N MET A 142 -16.48 -21.04 8.01
CA MET A 142 -17.19 -19.89 8.58
C MET A 142 -16.28 -18.65 8.73
N TYR A 143 -14.97 -18.88 8.85
CA TYR A 143 -13.98 -17.83 9.09
C TYR A 143 -13.09 -17.60 7.88
N GLY A 144 -12.88 -16.31 7.56
CA GLY A 144 -12.00 -15.84 6.48
C GLY A 144 -10.55 -15.68 6.87
N GLY A 145 -9.78 -15.20 5.90
CA GLY A 145 -8.40 -14.80 6.10
C GLY A 145 -8.30 -13.50 6.90
N LYS A 146 -7.17 -13.33 7.59
CA LYS A 146 -6.81 -12.13 8.32
C LYS A 146 -5.83 -11.30 7.49
N ILE A 147 -5.94 -9.98 7.63
CA ILE A 147 -5.02 -9.03 6.98
C ILE A 147 -3.86 -8.66 7.89
N ASN A 148 -2.72 -8.39 7.26
CA ASN A 148 -1.60 -7.71 7.88
C ASN A 148 -1.31 -6.44 7.09
N VAL A 149 -1.76 -5.29 7.62
CA VAL A 149 -1.62 -3.98 6.95
C VAL A 149 -0.14 -3.63 6.72
N LYS A 150 0.75 -3.97 7.65
CA LYS A 150 2.19 -3.71 7.52
C LYS A 150 2.75 -4.49 6.33
N LYS A 151 2.49 -5.79 6.26
CA LYS A 151 2.93 -6.64 5.13
C LYS A 151 2.39 -6.12 3.80
N PHE A 152 1.11 -5.74 3.75
CA PHE A 152 0.50 -5.20 2.55
C PHE A 152 1.22 -3.94 2.04
N VAL A 153 1.43 -2.97 2.93
CA VAL A 153 2.08 -1.70 2.58
C VAL A 153 3.56 -1.89 2.23
N GLU A 154 4.30 -2.67 3.02
CA GLU A 154 5.71 -2.97 2.76
C GLU A 154 5.90 -3.76 1.46
N GLY A 155 4.96 -4.65 1.13
CA GLY A 155 4.95 -5.37 -0.14
C GLY A 155 4.76 -4.44 -1.33
N ILE A 156 3.88 -3.43 -1.25
CA ILE A 156 3.75 -2.42 -2.30
C ILE A 156 5.05 -1.63 -2.44
N ILE A 157 5.64 -1.18 -1.32
CA ILE A 157 6.91 -0.44 -1.34
C ILE A 157 8.03 -1.26 -1.98
N ALA A 158 8.10 -2.57 -1.71
CA ALA A 158 9.06 -3.45 -2.35
C ALA A 158 8.86 -3.55 -3.87
N TRP A 159 7.61 -3.61 -4.34
CA TRP A 159 7.27 -3.57 -5.77
C TRP A 159 7.67 -2.26 -6.46
N LEU A 160 7.61 -1.13 -5.76
CA LEU A 160 8.05 0.15 -6.34
C LEU A 160 9.55 0.13 -6.67
N LYS A 161 10.34 -0.51 -5.79
CA LYS A 161 11.79 -0.66 -5.91
C LYS A 161 12.22 -1.74 -6.89
N SER A 162 11.46 -2.84 -7.05
CA SER A 162 11.84 -3.93 -7.95
C SER A 162 11.85 -3.52 -9.42
N ASP A 163 10.95 -2.61 -9.81
CA ASP A 163 10.89 -2.06 -11.18
C ASP A 163 12.02 -1.05 -11.48
N GLU A 164 12.90 -0.73 -10.51
CA GLU A 164 14.11 0.08 -10.75
C GLU A 164 15.31 -0.76 -11.21
N LEU A 165 15.20 -2.10 -11.17
CA LEU A 165 16.28 -3.04 -11.48
C LEU A 165 16.22 -3.65 -12.90
N GLU A 166 15.24 -3.25 -13.72
CA GLU A 166 15.09 -3.68 -15.12
C GLU A 166 15.55 -2.62 -16.15
N ILE A 167 16.42 -1.69 -15.75
CA ILE A 167 17.05 -0.70 -16.65
C ILE A 167 18.56 -0.93 -16.71
#